data_AF-A0A8U0I0R2-F1
#
_entry.id   AF-A0A8U0I0R2-F1
#
_cell.length_a   1.000
_cell.length_b   1.000
_cell.length_c   1.000
_cell.angle_alpha   90.00
_cell.angle_beta   90.00
_cell.angle_gamma   90.00
#
_symmetry.space_group_name_H-M   'P 1'
#
loop_
_entity.id
_entity.type
_entity.pdbx_description
1 polymer ?
#
loop_
_entity_poly.entity_id
_entity_poly.type
_entity_poly.pdbx_seq_one_letter_code
_entity_poly.pdbx_strand_id
1 'polypeptide(L)'
;MCTVDSREYISEEEDFNRASHNHRTAVALIQFYLRRLNPDFAMPETSIETDSNSYDWREWVNEYINESKRLLTVRRKNVLFKHLHSFGARTLERKHAVEIDLTEYELDMYPSEAKVVYAEKHEDLWVTFVEEAVERAGYPELIETQGLSKAEFAKKIRDLD
;
A
#
# COMPACT_ATOMS: atom_id res chain seq x y z
N MET A 1 -8.88 -13.74 -25.96
CA MET A 1 -8.48 -13.38 -24.58
C MET A 1 -7.22 -14.17 -24.28
N CYS A 2 -6.06 -13.53 -24.23
CA CYS A 2 -4.77 -14.21 -24.05
C CYS A 2 -4.21 -13.78 -22.69
N THR A 3 -4.46 -14.58 -21.66
CA THR A 3 -3.86 -14.41 -20.33
C THR A 3 -2.45 -14.99 -20.43
N VAL A 4 -1.45 -14.11 -20.50
CA VAL A 4 -0.04 -14.55 -20.46
C VAL A 4 0.24 -14.90 -19.00
N ASP A 5 0.44 -16.19 -18.70
CA ASP A 5 0.86 -16.64 -17.37
C ASP A 5 2.31 -16.17 -17.14
N SER A 6 2.45 -15.02 -16.49
CA SER A 6 3.73 -14.36 -16.22
C SER A 6 4.50 -14.97 -15.05
N ARG A 7 4.03 -16.09 -14.48
CA ARG A 7 4.65 -16.76 -13.32
C ARG A 7 6.09 -17.22 -13.58
N GLU A 8 6.49 -17.47 -14.84
CA GLU A 8 7.87 -17.84 -15.18
C GLU A 8 8.85 -16.66 -15.35
N TYR A 9 8.38 -15.41 -15.48
CA TYR A 9 9.25 -14.26 -15.74
C TYR A 9 9.57 -13.39 -14.52
N ILE A 10 9.02 -13.74 -13.34
CA ILE A 10 9.22 -12.98 -12.09
C ILE A 10 9.64 -13.95 -10.97
N SER A 11 10.83 -14.55 -11.09
CA SER A 11 11.44 -15.30 -10.01
C SER A 11 12.30 -14.38 -9.11
N GLU A 12 11.68 -13.72 -8.14
CA GLU A 12 12.37 -13.10 -6.99
C GLU A 12 11.58 -13.41 -5.72
N GLU A 13 11.80 -14.62 -5.19
CA GLU A 13 11.09 -15.16 -4.03
C GLU A 13 11.52 -14.49 -2.70
N GLU A 14 12.70 -13.85 -2.66
CA GLU A 14 13.25 -13.21 -1.46
C GLU A 14 12.77 -11.76 -1.23
N ASP A 15 12.55 -10.97 -2.28
CA ASP A 15 12.07 -9.57 -2.15
C ASP A 15 10.56 -9.49 -1.86
N PHE A 16 9.80 -10.55 -2.17
CA PHE A 16 8.36 -10.62 -1.99
C PHE A 16 7.95 -10.77 -0.52
N ASN A 17 8.62 -11.62 0.26
CA ASN A 17 8.37 -11.75 1.69
C ASN A 17 8.68 -10.44 2.41
N ARG A 18 9.74 -9.74 2.01
CA ARG A 18 10.04 -8.39 2.51
C ARG A 18 8.92 -7.41 2.18
N ALA A 19 8.47 -7.31 0.93
CA ALA A 19 7.45 -6.35 0.55
C ALA A 19 6.10 -6.57 1.26
N SER A 20 5.57 -7.81 1.34
CA SER A 20 4.29 -8.05 2.01
C SER A 20 4.33 -7.85 3.53
N HIS A 21 5.43 -8.22 4.18
CA HIS A 21 5.64 -7.91 5.60
C HIS A 21 5.81 -6.40 5.81
N ASN A 22 6.54 -5.71 4.94
CA ASN A 22 6.76 -4.27 5.03
C ASN A 22 5.45 -3.48 5.00
N HIS A 23 4.45 -3.86 4.19
CA HIS A 23 3.17 -3.13 4.16
C HIS A 23 2.38 -3.31 5.45
N ARG A 24 2.31 -4.54 6.00
CA ARG A 24 1.64 -4.76 7.29
C ARG A 24 2.39 -4.10 8.44
N THR A 25 3.73 -4.09 8.40
CA THR A 25 4.56 -3.31 9.33
C THR A 25 4.31 -1.81 9.19
N ALA A 26 4.11 -1.30 7.97
CA ALA A 26 3.76 0.10 7.74
C ALA A 26 2.40 0.45 8.36
N VAL A 27 1.37 -0.39 8.14
CA VAL A 27 0.05 -0.23 8.79
C VAL A 27 0.18 -0.23 10.32
N ALA A 28 0.93 -1.19 10.88
CA ALA A 28 1.16 -1.24 12.32
C ALA A 28 1.91 0.01 12.83
N LEU A 29 2.87 0.53 12.07
CA LEU A 29 3.61 1.75 12.41
C LEU A 29 2.71 2.99 12.35
N ILE A 30 1.80 3.07 11.37
CA ILE A 30 0.80 4.13 11.26
C ILE A 30 -0.14 4.09 12.47
N GLN A 31 -0.71 2.93 12.80
CA GLN A 31 -1.55 2.76 13.99
C GLN A 31 -0.80 3.20 15.25
N PHE A 32 0.45 2.77 15.38
CA PHE A 32 1.28 3.12 16.52
C PHE A 32 1.59 4.62 16.59
N TYR A 33 1.86 5.26 15.45
CA TYR A 33 2.06 6.70 15.33
C TYR A 33 0.80 7.49 15.73
N LEU A 34 -0.37 7.11 15.20
CA LEU A 34 -1.64 7.75 15.52
C LEU A 34 -1.97 7.60 17.02
N ARG A 35 -1.65 6.45 17.63
CA ARG A 35 -1.72 6.25 19.09
C ARG A 35 -0.81 7.15 19.92
N ARG A 36 0.19 7.81 19.31
CA ARG A 36 1.05 8.80 19.97
C ARG A 36 0.53 10.23 19.85
N LEU A 37 -0.37 10.47 18.89
CA LEU A 37 -1.14 11.70 18.77
C LEU A 37 -2.39 11.64 19.65
N ASN A 38 -3.14 10.55 19.58
CA ASN A 38 -4.32 10.29 20.38
C ASN A 38 -4.23 8.89 21.01
N PRO A 39 -4.04 8.75 22.34
CA PRO A 39 -3.93 7.45 23.02
C PRO A 39 -5.14 6.52 22.82
N ASP A 40 -6.32 7.10 22.62
CA ASP A 40 -7.60 6.39 22.43
C ASP A 40 -7.84 5.99 20.97
N PHE A 41 -6.94 6.37 20.06
CA PHE A 41 -6.97 5.91 18.68
C PHE A 41 -6.78 4.39 18.63
N ALA A 42 -7.69 3.71 17.94
CA ALA A 42 -7.58 2.29 17.65
C ALA A 42 -7.99 2.04 16.21
N MET A 43 -7.08 1.49 15.43
CA MET A 43 -7.49 0.78 14.21
C MET A 43 -8.23 -0.50 14.63
N PRO A 44 -9.30 -0.88 13.91
CA PRO A 44 -9.87 -2.21 14.05
C PRO A 44 -8.78 -3.28 13.87
N GLU A 45 -8.81 -4.33 14.69
CA GLU A 45 -7.75 -5.35 14.69
C GLU A 45 -7.69 -6.14 13.40
N THR A 46 -6.71 -5.81 12.54
CA THR A 46 -5.74 -6.70 11.85
C THR A 46 -6.09 -8.17 11.50
N SER A 47 -6.58 -8.87 12.51
CA SER A 47 -6.46 -10.31 12.69
C SER A 47 -7.76 -10.99 13.12
N ILE A 48 -8.83 -10.26 13.45
CA ILE A 48 -10.07 -10.86 13.94
C ILE A 48 -11.08 -10.96 12.80
N GLU A 49 -11.65 -12.16 12.60
CA GLU A 49 -12.86 -12.36 11.80
C GLU A 49 -14.01 -11.62 12.48
N THR A 50 -14.41 -10.50 11.90
CA THR A 50 -15.57 -9.74 12.35
C THR A 50 -16.84 -10.28 11.70
N ASP A 51 -17.93 -10.37 12.47
CA ASP A 51 -19.25 -10.81 12.03
C ASP A 51 -19.69 -10.11 10.74
N SER A 52 -20.39 -10.83 9.86
CA SER A 52 -20.80 -10.46 8.49
C SER A 52 -21.67 -9.20 8.34
N ASN A 53 -21.95 -8.49 9.43
CA ASN A 53 -22.74 -7.25 9.47
C ASN A 53 -21.89 -6.02 9.84
N SER A 54 -20.58 -6.18 10.04
CA SER A 54 -19.65 -5.08 10.28
C SER A 54 -18.76 -4.89 9.05
N TYR A 55 -18.51 -3.62 8.71
CA TYR A 55 -17.64 -3.24 7.60
C TYR A 55 -16.29 -3.97 7.70
N ASP A 56 -15.89 -4.73 6.67
CA ASP A 56 -14.65 -5.50 6.69
C ASP A 56 -13.44 -4.56 6.53
N TRP A 57 -12.99 -4.01 7.66
CA TRP A 57 -11.80 -3.18 7.75
C TRP A 57 -10.56 -3.91 7.18
N ARG A 58 -10.55 -5.25 7.19
CA ARG A 58 -9.46 -6.07 6.62
C ARG A 58 -9.50 -6.04 5.12
N GLU A 59 -10.68 -6.19 4.52
CA GLU A 59 -10.88 -6.05 3.07
C GLU A 59 -10.42 -4.67 2.61
N TRP A 60 -10.87 -3.62 3.28
CA TRP A 60 -10.46 -2.24 3.00
C TRP A 60 -8.94 -2.02 3.12
N VAL A 61 -8.29 -2.44 4.22
CA VAL A 61 -6.83 -2.36 4.35
C VAL A 61 -6.12 -3.17 3.25
N ASN A 62 -6.66 -4.33 2.87
CA ASN A 62 -6.09 -5.15 1.81
C ASN A 62 -6.15 -4.49 0.44
N GLU A 63 -7.16 -3.66 0.15
CA GLU A 63 -7.23 -2.87 -1.09
C GLU A 63 -6.03 -1.94 -1.21
N TYR A 64 -5.71 -1.19 -0.14
CA TYR A 64 -4.53 -0.32 -0.08
C TYR A 64 -3.22 -1.10 -0.19
N ILE A 65 -3.11 -2.23 0.50
CA ILE A 65 -1.92 -3.10 0.41
C ILE A 65 -1.75 -3.61 -1.03
N ASN A 66 -2.84 -3.99 -1.68
CA ASN A 66 -2.81 -4.50 -3.04
C ASN A 66 -2.42 -3.40 -4.02
N GLU A 67 -3.03 -2.22 -3.94
CA GLU A 67 -2.66 -1.09 -4.81
C GLU A 67 -1.21 -0.64 -4.59
N SER A 68 -0.76 -0.58 -3.35
CA SER A 68 0.64 -0.32 -3.02
C SER A 68 1.59 -1.32 -3.71
N LYS A 69 1.23 -2.61 -3.73
CA LYS A 69 2.00 -3.64 -4.46
C LYS A 69 1.96 -3.40 -5.97
N ARG A 70 0.83 -2.98 -6.55
CA ARG A 70 0.71 -2.67 -7.98
C ARG A 70 1.60 -1.50 -8.35
N LEU A 71 1.46 -0.35 -7.66
CA LEU A 71 2.27 0.85 -7.88
C LEU A 71 3.77 0.56 -7.81
N LEU A 72 4.22 -0.15 -6.77
CA LEU A 72 5.63 -0.51 -6.62
C LEU A 72 6.12 -1.48 -7.71
N THR A 73 5.23 -2.32 -8.23
CA THR A 73 5.57 -3.26 -9.32
C THR A 73 5.64 -2.53 -10.66
N VAL A 74 4.63 -1.73 -10.99
CA VAL A 74 4.58 -0.91 -12.20
C VAL A 74 5.76 0.05 -12.25
N ARG A 75 6.11 0.69 -11.13
CA ARG A 75 7.31 1.51 -10.98
C ARG A 75 8.59 0.79 -11.42
N ARG A 76 8.77 -0.46 -11.00
CA ARG A 76 9.98 -1.26 -11.30
C ARG A 76 9.98 -1.88 -12.70
N LYS A 77 8.80 -2.16 -13.24
CA LYS A 77 8.63 -2.94 -14.49
C LYS A 77 7.99 -2.13 -15.62
N ASN A 78 7.97 -0.79 -15.51
CA ASN A 78 7.26 0.12 -16.42
C ASN A 78 7.48 -0.19 -17.91
N VAL A 79 8.75 -0.15 -18.36
CA VAL A 79 9.13 -0.45 -19.75
C VAL A 79 8.82 -1.90 -20.15
N LEU A 80 8.99 -2.86 -19.24
CA LEU A 80 8.64 -4.25 -19.52
C LEU A 80 7.13 -4.41 -19.74
N PHE A 81 6.32 -3.76 -18.92
CA PHE A 81 4.88 -3.76 -19.02
C PHE A 81 4.39 -3.07 -20.29
N LYS A 82 5.06 -2.00 -20.74
CA LYS A 82 4.83 -1.40 -22.07
C LYS A 82 4.96 -2.44 -23.18
N HIS A 83 6.04 -3.22 -23.16
CA HIS A 83 6.24 -4.26 -24.16
C HIS A 83 5.14 -5.32 -24.11
N LEU A 84 4.80 -5.82 -22.92
CA LEU A 84 3.69 -6.79 -22.76
C LEU A 84 2.37 -6.23 -23.28
N HIS A 85 2.06 -4.97 -22.96
CA HIS A 85 0.87 -4.27 -23.44
C HIS A 85 0.85 -4.17 -24.98
N SER A 86 2.01 -3.88 -25.59
CA SER A 86 2.17 -3.83 -27.05
C SER A 86 1.97 -5.20 -27.73
N PHE A 87 2.25 -6.30 -27.02
CA PHE A 87 1.95 -7.67 -27.46
C PHE A 87 0.51 -8.11 -27.19
N GLY A 88 -0.34 -7.22 -26.69
CA GLY A 88 -1.77 -7.49 -26.47
C GLY A 88 -2.14 -7.89 -25.05
N ALA A 89 -1.19 -7.93 -24.11
CA ALA A 89 -1.52 -8.11 -22.70
C ALA A 89 -2.34 -6.91 -22.19
N ARG A 90 -3.33 -7.18 -21.34
CA ARG A 90 -4.16 -6.14 -20.70
C ARG A 90 -4.10 -6.25 -19.20
N THR A 91 -4.17 -7.47 -18.68
CA THR A 91 -4.04 -7.73 -17.25
C THR A 91 -2.86 -8.66 -17.01
N LEU A 92 -2.10 -8.40 -15.94
CA LEU A 92 -1.07 -9.29 -15.43
C LEU A 92 -1.46 -9.81 -14.06
N GLU A 93 -1.48 -11.12 -13.89
CA GLU A 93 -1.63 -11.73 -12.57
C GLU A 93 -0.27 -11.78 -11.87
N ARG A 94 -0.18 -11.10 -10.72
CA ARG A 94 0.93 -11.25 -9.78
C ARG A 94 0.55 -12.27 -8.69
N LYS A 95 1.56 -12.90 -8.08
CA LYS A 95 1.40 -13.82 -6.94
C LYS A 95 0.38 -13.31 -5.91
N HIS A 96 -0.48 -14.21 -5.41
CA HIS A 96 -1.63 -13.97 -4.51
C HIS A 96 -2.82 -13.24 -5.15
N ALA A 97 -3.12 -13.52 -6.42
CA ALA A 97 -4.28 -12.97 -7.13
C ALA A 97 -4.32 -11.43 -7.15
N VAL A 98 -3.15 -10.77 -7.08
CA VAL A 98 -3.07 -9.33 -7.30
C VAL A 98 -3.00 -9.12 -8.81
N GLU A 99 -4.12 -8.72 -9.40
CA GLU A 99 -4.20 -8.39 -10.82
C GLU A 99 -3.75 -6.95 -11.06
N ILE A 100 -2.97 -6.72 -12.11
CA ILE A 100 -2.52 -5.40 -12.56
C ILE A 100 -3.14 -5.16 -13.94
N ASP A 101 -4.10 -4.25 -14.04
CA ASP A 101 -4.60 -3.78 -15.33
C ASP A 101 -3.61 -2.78 -15.92
N LEU A 102 -2.93 -3.18 -16.99
CA LEU A 102 -1.94 -2.37 -17.70
C LEU A 102 -2.53 -1.11 -18.33
N THR A 103 -3.85 -1.06 -18.53
CA THR A 103 -4.53 0.11 -19.10
C THR A 103 -4.73 1.24 -18.10
N GLU A 104 -4.61 0.97 -16.81
CA GLU A 104 -4.73 1.95 -15.72
C GLU A 104 -3.42 2.73 -15.45
N TYR A 105 -2.33 2.34 -16.11
CA TYR A 105 -0.99 2.82 -15.82
C TYR A 105 -0.32 3.44 -17.05
N GLU A 106 0.45 4.51 -16.83
CA GLU A 106 1.34 5.07 -17.85
C GLU A 106 2.60 4.21 -17.93
N LEU A 107 2.87 3.61 -19.09
CA LEU A 107 3.92 2.59 -19.26
C LEU A 107 5.10 3.08 -20.11
N ASP A 108 5.02 4.28 -20.69
CA ASP A 108 6.06 4.82 -21.58
C ASP A 108 6.94 5.88 -20.91
N MET A 109 7.31 5.65 -19.65
CA MET A 109 8.21 6.56 -18.92
C MET A 109 9.65 6.03 -18.91
N TYR A 110 10.60 6.97 -18.87
CA TYR A 110 11.98 6.61 -18.52
C TYR A 110 12.03 6.04 -17.09
N PRO A 111 12.95 5.11 -16.76
CA PRO A 111 13.03 4.53 -15.42
C PRO A 111 13.15 5.55 -14.28
N SER A 112 13.85 6.67 -14.52
CA SER A 112 13.96 7.77 -13.55
C SER A 112 12.66 8.52 -13.34
N GLU A 113 11.87 8.69 -14.39
CA GLU A 113 10.57 9.36 -14.36
C GLU A 113 9.53 8.46 -13.70
N ALA A 114 9.42 7.20 -14.13
CA ALA A 114 8.56 6.21 -13.50
C ALA A 114 8.86 6.06 -11.99
N LYS A 115 10.14 6.20 -11.59
CA LYS A 115 10.54 6.19 -10.17
C LYS A 115 9.91 7.33 -9.39
N VAL A 116 9.80 8.52 -9.97
CA VAL A 116 9.22 9.72 -9.31
C VAL A 116 7.70 9.62 -9.32
N VAL A 117 7.10 9.49 -10.50
CA VAL A 117 5.63 9.49 -10.66
C VAL A 117 4.95 8.42 -9.80
N TYR A 118 5.50 7.20 -9.80
CA TYR A 118 4.93 6.12 -8.98
C TYR A 118 5.39 6.13 -7.52
N ALA A 119 6.38 6.94 -7.15
CA ALA A 119 6.65 7.20 -5.74
C ALA A 119 5.63 8.21 -5.18
N GLU A 120 5.31 9.25 -5.93
CA GLU A 120 4.27 10.24 -5.56
C GLU A 120 2.90 9.57 -5.44
N LYS A 121 2.46 8.80 -6.44
CA LYS A 121 1.20 8.03 -6.34
C LYS A 121 1.18 7.05 -5.17
N HIS A 122 2.34 6.49 -4.81
CA HIS A 122 2.47 5.59 -3.67
C HIS A 122 2.36 6.33 -2.35
N GLU A 123 2.95 7.52 -2.25
CA GLU A 123 2.81 8.40 -1.11
C GLU A 123 1.37 8.87 -0.94
N ASP A 124 0.73 9.36 -2.01
CA ASP A 124 -0.67 9.79 -2.02
C ASP A 124 -1.61 8.68 -1.54
N LEU A 125 -1.40 7.45 -2.03
CA LEU A 125 -2.17 6.27 -1.57
C LEU A 125 -2.10 6.09 -0.04
N TRP A 126 -0.92 6.27 0.56
CA TRP A 126 -0.76 6.12 2.01
C TRP A 126 -1.25 7.33 2.80
N VAL A 127 -1.23 8.52 2.22
CA VAL A 127 -1.88 9.71 2.79
C VAL A 127 -3.39 9.48 2.86
N THR A 128 -4.02 9.12 1.75
CA THR A 128 -5.46 8.81 1.71
C THR A 128 -5.83 7.69 2.67
N PHE A 129 -5.00 6.64 2.77
CA PHE A 129 -5.21 5.58 3.76
C PHE A 129 -5.28 6.12 5.19
N VAL A 130 -4.35 7.00 5.57
CA VAL A 130 -4.27 7.56 6.92
C VAL A 130 -5.45 8.49 7.20
N GLU A 131 -5.82 9.33 6.24
CA GLU A 131 -6.98 10.22 6.33
C GLU A 131 -8.27 9.42 6.53
N GLU A 132 -8.52 8.43 5.66
CA GLU A 132 -9.67 7.55 5.80
C GLU A 132 -9.63 6.76 7.12
N ALA A 133 -8.45 6.31 7.57
CA ALA A 133 -8.30 5.60 8.82
C ALA A 133 -8.76 6.44 10.02
N VAL A 134 -8.37 7.72 10.07
CA VAL A 134 -8.75 8.60 11.18
C VAL A 134 -10.22 9.00 11.13
N GLU A 135 -10.79 9.20 9.93
CA GLU A 135 -12.22 9.45 9.76
C GLU A 135 -13.05 8.25 10.23
N ARG A 136 -12.70 7.05 9.77
CA ARG A 136 -13.41 5.79 10.11
C ARG A 136 -13.28 5.45 11.60
N ALA A 137 -12.17 5.82 12.23
CA ALA A 137 -11.96 5.67 13.66
C ALA A 137 -12.69 6.72 14.51
N GLY A 138 -13.36 7.71 13.89
CA GLY A 138 -14.11 8.75 14.58
C GLY A 138 -13.25 9.90 15.11
N TYR A 139 -12.05 10.09 14.56
CA TYR A 139 -11.11 11.14 14.93
C TYR A 139 -10.69 12.01 13.71
N PRO A 140 -11.63 12.54 12.92
CA PRO A 140 -11.31 13.33 11.72
C PRO A 140 -10.47 14.58 12.01
N GLU A 141 -10.53 15.10 13.24
CA GLU A 141 -9.69 16.21 13.69
C GLU A 141 -8.18 15.91 13.65
N LEU A 142 -7.78 14.62 13.57
CA LEU A 142 -6.39 14.23 13.42
C LEU A 142 -5.82 14.54 12.04
N ILE A 143 -6.65 14.76 11.01
CA ILE A 143 -6.20 15.18 9.67
C ILE A 143 -5.53 16.55 9.73
N GLU A 144 -6.14 17.48 10.46
CA GLU A 144 -5.66 18.86 10.62
C GLU A 144 -4.66 19.01 11.78
N THR A 145 -4.44 17.93 12.55
CA THR A 145 -3.51 17.96 13.68
C THR A 145 -2.08 17.95 13.17
N GLN A 146 -1.27 18.89 13.67
CA GLN A 146 0.16 18.90 13.36
C GLN A 146 0.82 17.57 13.77
N GLY A 147 1.39 16.87 12.80
CA GLY A 147 2.11 15.63 13.02
C GLY A 147 3.35 15.80 13.90
N LEU A 148 3.73 14.71 14.58
CA LEU A 148 4.99 14.62 15.31
C LEU A 148 6.18 14.65 14.34
N SER A 149 7.18 15.45 14.65
CA SER A 149 8.49 15.29 14.04
C SER A 149 9.08 13.91 14.37
N LYS A 150 10.05 13.47 13.55
CA LYS A 150 10.79 12.21 13.80
C LYS A 150 11.41 12.17 15.21
N ALA A 151 11.91 13.31 15.69
CA ALA A 151 12.54 13.41 17.00
C ALA A 151 11.50 13.27 18.14
N GLU A 152 10.34 13.92 18.01
CA GLU A 152 9.24 13.84 18.98
C GLU A 152 8.66 12.43 19.01
N PHE A 153 8.44 11.81 17.85
CA PHE A 153 7.98 10.43 17.77
C PHE A 153 8.99 9.48 18.42
N ALA A 154 10.29 9.58 18.07
CA ALA A 154 11.33 8.75 18.67
C ALA A 154 11.48 8.96 20.19
N LYS A 155 11.20 10.16 20.70
CA LYS A 155 11.14 10.41 22.15
C LYS A 155 9.95 9.69 22.78
N LYS A 156 8.75 9.87 22.22
CA LYS A 156 7.51 9.22 22.70
C LYS A 156 7.56 7.69 22.67
N ILE A 157 8.38 7.10 21.80
CA ILE A 157 8.63 5.64 21.79
C ILE A 157 9.59 5.23 22.90
N ARG A 158 10.64 6.00 23.16
CA ARG A 158 11.63 5.68 24.21
C ARG A 158 11.06 5.78 25.62
N ASP A 159 10.05 6.62 25.80
CA ASP A 159 9.35 6.83 27.06
C ASP A 159 8.19 5.82 27.25
N LEU A 160 8.13 4.74 26.46
CA LEU A 160 7.23 3.61 26.68
C LEU A 160 7.85 2.67 27.72
N ASP A 161 7.32 2.70 28.94
CA ASP A 161 7.54 1.65 29.95
C ASP A 161 6.88 0.33 29.51
#